data_AF-A0A970FTV8-F1
#
_entry.id   AF-A0A970FTV8-F1
#
_cell.length_a   1.000
_cell.length_b   1.000
_cell.length_c   1.000
_cell.angle_alpha   90.00
_cell.angle_beta   90.00
_cell.angle_gamma   90.00
#
_symmetry.space_group_name_H-M   'P 1'
#
loop_
_entity.id
_entity.type
_entity.pdbx_description
1 polymer ?
#
loop_
_entity_poly.entity_id
_entity_poly.type
_entity_poly.pdbx_seq_one_letter_code
_entity_poly.pdbx_strand_id
1 'polypeptide(L)'
;MKRTLSRYLKPDHYCAALDDLDFDALFKDGYRLVLIDVDNTLARHGSFQADDYALSVVKQAAAAGLACRIVSNAGPKRIQSFAQTLGIPYIAWAKKPSI
;
A
#
# COMPACT_ATOMS: atom_id res chain seq x y z
N MET A 1 -0.76 30.05 7.63
CA MET A 1 -0.09 28.94 6.90
C MET A 1 -0.80 27.57 7.03
N LYS A 2 -2.03 27.47 7.56
CA LYS A 2 -2.72 26.17 7.78
C LYS A 2 -3.86 25.83 6.79
N ARG A 3 -4.28 26.76 5.91
CA ARG A 3 -5.47 26.60 5.04
C ARG A 3 -5.21 26.00 3.65
N THR A 4 -3.96 25.72 3.27
CA THR A 4 -3.59 25.36 1.88
C THR A 4 -3.30 23.87 1.66
N LEU A 5 -2.78 23.14 2.67
CA LEU A 5 -2.44 21.71 2.54
C LEU A 5 -3.65 20.77 2.66
N SER A 6 -4.69 21.16 3.40
CA SER A 6 -5.89 20.34 3.61
C SER A 6 -6.65 20.03 2.32
N ARG A 7 -6.50 20.87 1.29
CA ARG A 7 -7.06 20.61 -0.04
C ARG A 7 -6.43 19.39 -0.72
N TYR A 8 -5.16 19.10 -0.43
CA TYR A 8 -4.35 18.06 -1.08
C TYR A 8 -4.20 16.80 -0.22
N LEU A 9 -4.41 16.88 1.10
CA LEU A 9 -4.33 15.75 2.03
C LEU A 9 -5.70 15.12 2.30
N LYS A 10 -6.48 14.93 1.23
CA LYS A 10 -7.74 14.20 1.27
C LYS A 10 -7.67 13.13 0.18
N PRO A 11 -8.27 11.95 0.41
CA PRO A 11 -8.28 10.93 -0.61
C PRO A 11 -9.19 11.35 -1.77
N ASP A 12 -8.80 10.97 -2.97
CA ASP A 12 -9.62 11.11 -4.18
C ASP A 12 -10.73 10.03 -4.23
N HIS A 13 -10.47 8.86 -3.64
CA HIS A 13 -11.39 7.72 -3.60
C HIS A 13 -11.45 7.08 -2.21
N TYR A 14 -12.63 6.59 -1.82
CA TYR A 14 -12.86 5.78 -0.62
C TYR A 14 -13.40 4.41 -1.03
N CYS A 15 -12.83 3.36 -0.46
CA CYS A 15 -13.25 1.96 -0.65
C CYS A 15 -13.21 1.25 0.72
N ALA A 16 -13.90 0.12 0.84
CA ALA A 16 -13.93 -0.64 2.08
C ALA A 16 -12.70 -1.56 2.21
N ALA A 17 -12.24 -2.11 1.10
CA ALA A 17 -11.05 -2.95 1.00
C ALA A 17 -10.22 -2.62 -0.26
N LEU A 18 -8.99 -3.13 -0.34
CA LEU A 18 -8.10 -2.85 -1.47
C LEU A 18 -8.50 -3.59 -2.75
N ASP A 19 -9.13 -4.76 -2.63
CA ASP A 19 -9.67 -5.55 -3.73
C ASP A 19 -11.00 -5.00 -4.29
N ASP A 20 -11.58 -3.98 -3.66
CA ASP A 20 -12.66 -3.18 -4.26
C ASP A 20 -12.14 -2.19 -5.33
N LEU A 21 -10.82 -1.96 -5.41
CA LEU A 21 -10.23 -1.05 -6.38
C LEU A 21 -10.16 -1.71 -7.76
N ASP A 22 -10.66 -0.99 -8.78
CA ASP A 22 -10.44 -1.36 -10.17
C ASP A 22 -9.01 -0.96 -10.59
N PHE A 23 -8.06 -1.87 -10.38
CA PHE A 23 -6.66 -1.64 -10.73
C PHE A 23 -6.43 -1.42 -12.23
N ASP A 24 -7.26 -2.02 -13.09
CA ASP A 24 -7.18 -1.82 -14.54
C ASP A 24 -7.62 -0.42 -14.94
N ALA A 25 -8.70 0.10 -14.33
CA ALA A 25 -9.12 1.49 -14.52
C ALA A 25 -8.04 2.47 -14.04
N LEU A 26 -7.45 2.24 -12.86
CA LEU A 26 -6.35 3.06 -12.36
C LEU A 26 -5.15 3.05 -13.33
N PHE A 27 -4.79 1.89 -13.88
CA PHE A 27 -3.71 1.85 -14.87
C PHE A 27 -4.07 2.63 -16.14
N LYS A 28 -5.31 2.51 -16.64
CA LYS A 28 -5.80 3.28 -17.80
C LYS A 28 -5.80 4.80 -17.55
N ASP A 29 -6.09 5.22 -16.33
CA ASP A 29 -6.07 6.63 -15.90
C ASP A 29 -4.65 7.19 -15.73
N GLY A 30 -3.62 6.39 -15.99
CA GLY A 30 -2.23 6.84 -16.04
C GLY A 30 -1.42 6.53 -14.79
N TYR A 31 -2.01 5.90 -13.77
CA TYR A 31 -1.27 5.47 -12.58
C TYR A 31 -0.35 4.29 -12.92
N ARG A 32 0.84 4.28 -12.31
CA ARG A 32 1.89 3.26 -12.57
C ARG A 32 2.48 2.64 -11.31
N LEU A 33 2.33 3.30 -10.17
CA LEU A 33 2.92 2.90 -8.89
C LEU A 33 1.87 2.97 -7.79
N VAL A 34 1.74 1.89 -7.03
CA VAL A 34 0.96 1.84 -5.80
C VAL A 34 1.92 1.78 -4.62
N LEU A 35 1.84 2.76 -3.74
CA LEU A 35 2.53 2.77 -2.45
C LEU A 35 1.55 2.27 -1.39
N ILE A 36 1.83 1.11 -0.80
CA ILE A 36 0.87 0.40 0.06
C ILE A 36 1.37 0.38 1.51
N ASP A 37 0.49 0.69 2.45
CA ASP A 37 0.75 0.48 3.89
C ASP A 37 0.57 -1.00 4.28
N VAL A 38 1.09 -1.39 5.44
CA VAL A 38 0.97 -2.76 5.96
C VAL A 38 -0.09 -2.84 7.04
N ASP A 39 0.16 -2.18 8.18
CA ASP A 39 -0.61 -2.40 9.39
C ASP A 39 -2.06 -1.90 9.22
N ASN A 40 -3.01 -2.82 9.40
CA ASN A 40 -4.45 -2.62 9.18
C ASN A 40 -4.81 -2.14 7.75
N THR A 41 -3.95 -2.41 6.77
CA THR A 41 -4.20 -2.16 5.35
C THR A 41 -4.05 -3.46 4.54
N LEU A 42 -2.85 -4.03 4.50
CA LEU A 42 -2.59 -5.34 3.89
C LEU A 42 -2.70 -6.49 4.90
N ALA A 43 -2.40 -6.23 6.16
CA ALA A 43 -2.43 -7.26 7.19
C ALA A 43 -2.75 -6.67 8.55
N ARG A 44 -3.12 -7.54 9.51
CA ARG A 44 -3.28 -7.13 10.91
C ARG A 44 -1.98 -6.50 11.44
N HIS A 45 -2.13 -5.51 12.32
CA HIS A 45 -0.98 -4.84 12.91
C HIS A 45 0.01 -5.85 13.54
N GLY A 46 1.29 -5.71 13.18
CA GLY A 46 2.37 -6.54 13.71
C GLY A 46 2.62 -7.85 12.97
N SER A 47 1.88 -8.17 11.90
CA SER A 47 2.14 -9.33 11.06
C SER A 47 3.54 -9.29 10.42
N PHE A 48 4.21 -10.45 10.40
CA PHE A 48 5.52 -10.65 9.75
C PHE A 48 5.42 -11.30 8.38
N GLN A 49 4.25 -11.86 8.04
CA GLN A 49 3.99 -12.57 6.80
C GLN A 49 2.65 -12.11 6.22
N ALA A 50 2.57 -12.07 4.90
CA ALA A 50 1.34 -11.82 4.18
C ALA A 50 0.43 -13.06 4.22
N ASP A 51 -0.88 -12.82 4.25
CA ASP A 51 -1.91 -13.84 4.08
C ASP A 51 -2.37 -13.88 2.61
N ASP A 52 -3.33 -14.78 2.32
CA ASP A 52 -3.86 -14.97 0.97
C ASP A 52 -4.52 -13.70 0.41
N TYR A 53 -5.12 -12.87 1.28
CA TYR A 53 -5.71 -11.60 0.88
C TYR A 53 -4.64 -10.63 0.37
N ALA A 54 -3.59 -10.40 1.17
CA ALA A 54 -2.49 -9.51 0.77
C ALA A 54 -1.79 -9.99 -0.52
N LEU A 55 -1.58 -11.31 -0.65
CA LEU A 55 -1.02 -11.92 -1.86
C LEU A 55 -1.92 -11.68 -3.08
N SER A 56 -3.23 -11.89 -2.93
CA SER A 56 -4.22 -11.70 -3.98
C SER A 56 -4.25 -10.24 -4.46
N VAL A 57 -4.34 -9.28 -3.54
CA VAL A 57 -4.38 -7.84 -3.88
C VAL A 57 -3.14 -7.42 -4.66
N VAL A 58 -1.94 -7.78 -4.17
CA VAL A 58 -0.68 -7.42 -4.84
C VAL A 58 -0.59 -8.08 -6.22
N LYS A 59 -1.05 -9.32 -6.36
CA LYS A 59 -1.09 -10.02 -7.65
C LYS A 59 -2.04 -9.36 -8.64
N GLN A 60 -3.22 -8.93 -8.20
CA GLN A 60 -4.20 -8.23 -9.04
C GLN A 60 -3.64 -6.89 -9.54
N ALA A 61 -3.06 -6.07 -8.65
CA ALA A 61 -2.44 -4.82 -9.02
C ALA A 61 -1.27 -5.03 -10.02
N ALA A 62 -0.42 -6.04 -9.78
CA ALA A 62 0.66 -6.38 -10.69
C ALA A 62 0.15 -6.88 -12.07
N ALA A 63 -0.92 -7.66 -12.09
CA ALA A 63 -1.54 -8.14 -13.33
C ALA A 63 -2.13 -6.99 -14.17
N ALA A 64 -2.66 -5.95 -13.53
CA ALA A 64 -3.09 -4.71 -14.18
C ALA A 64 -1.93 -3.85 -14.71
N GLY A 65 -0.67 -4.22 -14.41
CA GLY A 65 0.53 -3.50 -14.86
C GLY A 65 1.05 -2.47 -13.86
N LEU A 66 0.52 -2.42 -12.64
CA LEU A 66 0.98 -1.49 -11.60
C LEU A 66 2.19 -2.05 -10.85
N ALA A 67 3.23 -1.23 -10.68
CA ALA A 67 4.30 -1.53 -9.76
C ALA A 67 3.81 -1.36 -8.31
N CYS A 68 4.09 -2.32 -7.43
CA CYS A 68 3.72 -2.26 -6.03
C CYS A 68 4.95 -2.07 -5.14
N ARG A 69 4.87 -1.18 -4.14
CA ARG A 69 5.91 -1.00 -3.13
C ARG A 69 5.29 -0.76 -1.75
N ILE A 70 5.83 -1.42 -0.74
CA ILE A 70 5.43 -1.18 0.64
C ILE A 70 6.07 0.10 1.18
N VAL A 71 5.30 0.92 1.89
CA VAL A 71 5.81 2.07 2.63
C VAL A 71 5.23 2.04 4.04
N SER A 72 6.08 1.76 5.03
CA SER A 72 5.65 1.58 6.43
C SER A 72 6.56 2.31 7.42
N ASN A 73 5.99 2.75 8.54
CA ASN A 73 6.72 3.32 9.68
C ASN A 73 7.36 2.25 10.57
N ALA A 74 7.03 0.98 10.36
CA ALA A 74 7.56 -0.12 11.14
C ALA A 74 9.05 -0.38 10.86
N GLY A 75 9.67 -1.12 11.77
CA GLY A 75 11.09 -1.46 11.68
C GLY A 75 11.46 -2.38 10.51
N PRO A 76 12.71 -2.29 10.02
CA PRO A 76 13.16 -2.95 8.80
C PRO A 76 13.05 -4.47 8.89
N LYS A 77 13.37 -5.09 10.03
CA LYS A 77 13.28 -6.55 10.19
C LYS A 77 11.86 -7.07 9.90
N ARG A 78 10.83 -6.39 10.42
CA ARG A 78 9.43 -6.81 10.22
C ARG A 78 8.99 -6.58 8.79
N ILE A 79 9.22 -5.38 8.27
CA ILE A 79 8.76 -5.01 6.93
C ILE A 79 9.51 -5.77 5.85
N GLN A 80 10.79 -6.08 6.04
CA GLN A 80 11.54 -6.95 5.14
C GLN A 80 10.93 -8.34 5.08
N SER A 81 10.66 -8.97 6.23
CA SER A 81 10.03 -10.29 6.29
C SER A 81 8.69 -10.30 5.56
N PHE A 82 7.85 -9.29 5.80
CA PHE A 82 6.53 -9.19 5.18
C PHE A 82 6.63 -8.96 3.67
N ALA A 83 7.49 -8.04 3.24
CA ALA A 83 7.72 -7.71 1.83
C ALA A 83 8.29 -8.90 1.04
N GLN A 84 9.15 -9.71 1.68
CA GLN A 84 9.67 -10.95 1.09
C GLN A 84 8.57 -11.96 0.80
N THR A 85 7.56 -12.10 1.67
CA THR A 85 6.40 -12.97 1.40
C THR A 85 5.63 -12.51 0.16
N LEU A 86 5.50 -11.20 -0.06
CA LEU A 86 4.81 -10.62 -1.21
C LEU A 86 5.68 -10.53 -2.48
N GLY A 87 6.99 -10.67 -2.35
CA GLY A 87 7.93 -10.52 -3.47
C GLY A 87 8.03 -9.08 -4.02
N ILE A 88 7.74 -8.06 -3.21
CA ILE A 88 7.74 -6.65 -3.66
C ILE A 88 8.74 -5.77 -2.87
N PRO A 89 9.23 -4.67 -3.45
CA PRO A 89 10.12 -3.73 -2.74
C PRO A 89 9.43 -3.05 -1.54
N TYR A 90 10.24 -2.54 -0.61
CA TYR A 90 9.74 -1.83 0.57
C TYR A 90 10.58 -0.62 0.98
N ILE A 91 9.96 0.26 1.77
CA ILE A 91 10.60 1.31 2.56
C ILE A 91 10.12 1.12 4.01
N ALA A 92 11.05 0.86 4.92
CA ALA A 92 10.82 0.81 6.35
C ALA A 92 11.19 2.15 7.01
N TRP A 93 10.72 2.40 8.24
CA TRP A 93 10.89 3.68 8.93
C TRP A 93 10.60 4.89 8.04
N ALA A 94 9.55 4.81 7.22
CA ALA A 94 9.26 5.79 6.18
C ALA A 94 8.93 7.19 6.71
N LYS A 95 8.72 7.35 8.03
CA LYS A 95 8.30 8.61 8.68
C LYS A 95 7.07 9.22 8.01
N LYS A 96 6.14 8.36 7.55
CA LYS A 96 4.80 8.77 7.16
C LYS A 96 4.16 9.52 8.33
N PRO A 97 3.34 10.56 8.07
CA PRO A 97 2.62 11.25 9.13
C PRO A 97 1.92 10.23 10.04
N SER A 98 2.22 10.30 11.34
CA SER A 98 1.48 9.56 12.36
C SER A 98 0.43 10.48 12.98
N ILE A 99 -0.59 9.87 13.57
CA ILE A 99 -1.52 10.56 14.47
C ILE A 99 -0.75 10.98 15.73
#